data_AF-A0A8D4UVX7-F1
#
_entry.id   AF-A0A8D4UVX7-F1
#
_cell.length_a   1.000
_cell.length_b   1.000
_cell.length_c   1.000
_cell.angle_alpha   90.00
_cell.angle_beta   90.00
_cell.angle_gamma   90.00
#
_symmetry.space_group_name_H-M   'P 1'
#
loop_
_entity.id
_entity.type
_entity.pdbx_description
1 polymer ?
#
loop_
_entity_poly.entity_id
_entity_poly.type
_entity_poly.pdbx_seq_one_letter_code
_entity_poly.pdbx_strand_id
1 'polypeptide(L)'
;MASLNHVCMWEGHGWKRITAEEAAKRYPYGTIHADSGLFMCELCGQYVSLTNGSIRVRYFKHSRAEDEKTCPERTFGPGAYPTYSSTDHDLPIRICVSGNPPSSFSLEMGLVRVPENLLEKNFKLTIYPKGEIRSFSFTKERLNNDRIMYLPLWDHPYETYTLHFENGSNELYKFWPSMVKGINPRGTLFDKASGRMLSNDADVEIGKEYYLLKRSFLPHSSRTVKVTKLMQQRYGGESWILASVIASEFNEDAARFFLDFHYRLTDKPISLRPIWPLFVEGESNIKHNQTTMYMLVEGNTTAFQTSPFTKVDPLHVKAEQLKLFKVKCSDRQHLISVGRSQALQYTYFWREALNQEGTCPEISVTDFKDTVIQPGETDVLPNKKTLLFKSPYDGEIVINHAGRIDKRDIKADESAMIDGITYDTSIHVMIGLDVVWQIEFKRQVSAVSSNEMEILDELIHMPGPSIPVPHALSNILLGMSCYPQVCLWIRRCIKKGSIKEQSYRKLQHMYRSMHMNQPIRPY
;
A
#
# COMPACT_ATOMS: atom_id res chain seq x y z
N MET A 1 18.39 -22.12 -37.13
CA MET A 1 17.86 -22.03 -35.75
C MET A 1 18.52 -20.85 -35.10
N ALA A 2 17.74 -19.93 -34.55
CA ALA A 2 18.25 -18.73 -33.90
C ALA A 2 19.13 -19.11 -32.69
N SER A 3 20.26 -18.41 -32.54
CA SER A 3 21.07 -18.45 -31.33
C SER A 3 20.40 -17.58 -30.27
N LEU A 4 20.37 -18.04 -29.03
CA LEU A 4 19.85 -17.25 -27.92
C LEU A 4 20.96 -16.50 -27.22
N ASN A 5 20.69 -15.26 -26.83
CA ASN A 5 21.61 -14.39 -26.10
C ASN A 5 21.08 -14.04 -24.71
N HIS A 6 19.80 -14.27 -24.44
CA HIS A 6 19.15 -14.00 -23.15
C HIS A 6 19.06 -15.27 -22.30
N VAL A 7 20.22 -15.85 -21.95
CA VAL A 7 20.29 -17.11 -21.19
C VAL A 7 20.90 -16.88 -19.82
N CYS A 8 20.30 -17.52 -18.83
CA CYS A 8 20.76 -17.50 -17.45
C CYS A 8 21.14 -18.90 -16.96
N MET A 9 22.02 -18.93 -15.96
CA MET A 9 22.38 -20.11 -15.16
C MET A 9 22.22 -19.74 -13.68
N TRP A 10 21.84 -20.71 -12.85
CA TRP A 10 21.76 -20.48 -11.41
C TRP A 10 23.16 -20.31 -10.82
N GLU A 11 23.41 -19.19 -10.13
CA GLU A 11 24.70 -18.89 -9.51
C GLU A 11 24.56 -18.14 -8.18
N GLY A 12 24.93 -18.82 -7.08
CA GLY A 12 24.77 -18.29 -5.73
C GLY A 12 23.30 -18.24 -5.34
N HIS A 13 22.75 -17.03 -5.23
CA HIS A 13 21.35 -16.77 -4.88
C HIS A 13 20.57 -16.19 -6.06
N GLY A 14 20.57 -16.84 -7.22
CA GLY A 14 19.69 -16.43 -8.32
C GLY A 14 20.14 -16.81 -9.73
N TRP A 15 19.25 -16.56 -10.70
CA TRP A 15 19.51 -16.74 -12.13
C TRP A 15 20.34 -15.57 -12.66
N LYS A 16 21.57 -15.83 -13.11
CA LYS A 16 22.48 -14.83 -13.67
C LYS A 16 22.73 -15.08 -15.14
N ARG A 17 22.82 -13.99 -15.93
CA ARG A 17 23.13 -14.08 -17.35
C ARG A 17 24.47 -14.76 -17.58
N ILE A 18 24.52 -15.61 -18.60
CA ILE A 18 25.72 -16.29 -19.05
C ILE A 18 25.77 -16.29 -20.58
N THR A 19 26.93 -15.98 -21.13
CA THR A 19 27.14 -16.06 -22.58
C THR A 19 27.41 -17.51 -23.02
N ALA A 20 27.15 -17.82 -24.29
CA ALA A 20 27.47 -19.15 -24.82
C ALA A 20 28.97 -19.48 -24.72
N GLU A 21 29.84 -18.47 -24.81
CA GLU A 21 31.29 -18.61 -24.67
C GLU A 21 31.69 -18.96 -23.24
N GLU A 22 31.14 -18.27 -22.23
CA GLU A 22 31.39 -18.58 -20.82
C GLU A 22 30.85 -19.96 -20.44
N ALA A 23 29.64 -20.29 -20.88
CA ALA A 23 29.05 -21.61 -20.67
C ALA A 23 29.89 -22.72 -21.33
N ALA A 24 30.41 -22.46 -22.53
CA ALA A 24 31.30 -23.40 -23.23
C ALA A 24 32.63 -23.61 -22.49
N LYS A 25 33.17 -22.58 -21.82
CA LYS A 25 34.37 -22.70 -20.97
C LYS A 25 34.10 -23.53 -19.72
N ARG A 26 32.96 -23.34 -19.07
CA ARG A 26 32.58 -24.08 -17.85
C ARG A 26 32.21 -25.54 -18.12
N TYR A 27 31.57 -25.81 -19.25
CA TYR A 27 31.11 -27.14 -19.62
C TYR A 27 31.65 -27.59 -20.96
N PRO A 28 32.96 -27.88 -21.09
CA PRO A 28 33.67 -27.97 -22.37
C PRO A 28 33.19 -29.05 -23.34
N TYR A 29 32.51 -30.10 -22.86
CA TYR A 29 32.21 -31.29 -23.65
C TYR A 29 30.71 -31.49 -23.89
N GLY A 30 30.38 -32.00 -25.09
CA GLY A 30 29.05 -32.50 -25.42
C GLY A 30 27.96 -31.43 -25.60
N THR A 31 26.74 -31.93 -25.85
CA THR A 31 25.53 -31.10 -25.82
C THR A 31 24.98 -31.13 -24.40
N ILE A 32 24.66 -29.97 -23.84
CA ILE A 32 23.86 -29.89 -22.63
C ILE A 32 22.41 -29.76 -23.05
N HIS A 33 21.59 -30.73 -22.66
CA HIS A 33 20.18 -30.78 -23.00
C HIS A 33 19.35 -29.87 -22.08
N ALA A 34 18.26 -29.30 -22.60
CA ALA A 34 17.34 -28.46 -21.84
C ALA A 34 16.83 -29.16 -20.57
N ASP A 35 16.56 -30.47 -20.66
CA ASP A 35 16.07 -31.29 -19.55
C ASP A 35 17.04 -31.40 -18.37
N SER A 36 18.30 -30.97 -18.53
CA SER A 36 19.23 -30.82 -17.40
C SER A 36 18.78 -29.75 -16.39
N GLY A 37 17.99 -28.78 -16.86
CA GLY A 37 17.57 -27.61 -16.09
C GLY A 37 18.68 -26.60 -15.79
N LEU A 38 19.86 -26.76 -16.41
CA LEU A 38 21.04 -25.96 -16.09
C LEU A 38 20.97 -24.53 -16.65
N PHE A 39 20.40 -24.38 -17.85
CA PHE A 39 20.28 -23.09 -18.53
C PHE A 39 18.81 -22.78 -18.79
N MET A 40 18.41 -21.54 -18.58
CA MET A 40 17.05 -21.05 -18.85
C MET A 40 17.09 -19.76 -19.66
N CYS A 41 16.16 -19.64 -20.61
CA CYS A 41 15.92 -18.42 -21.36
C CYS A 41 15.20 -17.38 -20.49
N GLU A 42 15.84 -16.24 -20.24
CA GLU A 42 15.33 -15.12 -19.46
C GLU A 42 14.08 -14.49 -20.10
N LEU A 43 13.77 -14.74 -21.37
CA LEU A 43 12.63 -14.12 -22.03
C LEU A 43 11.33 -14.92 -21.88
N CYS A 44 11.40 -16.25 -21.81
CA CYS A 44 10.22 -17.11 -21.77
C CYS A 44 10.17 -18.05 -20.57
N GLY A 45 11.20 -18.06 -19.71
CA GLY A 45 11.22 -18.92 -18.52
C GLY A 45 11.26 -20.42 -18.86
N GLN A 46 11.87 -20.79 -20.00
CA GLN A 46 12.01 -22.18 -20.42
C GLN A 46 13.48 -22.60 -20.39
N TYR A 47 13.74 -23.87 -20.08
CA TYR A 47 15.09 -24.41 -20.16
C TYR A 47 15.57 -24.54 -21.61
N VAL A 48 16.88 -24.33 -21.80
CA VAL A 48 17.51 -24.29 -23.12
C VAL A 48 18.73 -25.20 -23.18
N SER A 49 19.10 -25.59 -24.40
CA SER A 49 20.25 -26.47 -24.65
C SER A 49 21.48 -25.67 -25.10
N LEU A 50 22.66 -26.07 -24.64
CA LEU A 50 23.95 -25.63 -25.22
C LEU A 50 24.43 -26.67 -26.22
N THR A 51 24.62 -26.28 -27.48
CA THR A 51 25.02 -27.20 -28.55
C THR A 51 26.45 -27.73 -28.40
N ASN A 52 26.73 -28.90 -29.00
CA ASN A 52 28.09 -29.41 -29.14
C ASN A 52 28.92 -28.53 -30.12
N GLY A 53 30.18 -28.29 -29.77
CA GLY A 53 31.11 -27.41 -30.48
C GLY A 53 31.89 -28.06 -31.62
N SER A 54 31.59 -29.31 -31.98
CA SER A 54 32.40 -30.10 -32.93
C SER A 54 32.35 -29.58 -34.38
N ILE A 55 31.29 -28.88 -34.78
CA ILE A 55 31.08 -28.40 -36.16
C ILE A 55 30.89 -26.88 -36.22
N ARG A 56 30.32 -26.27 -35.17
CA ARG A 56 30.04 -24.84 -35.09
C ARG A 56 30.47 -24.33 -33.72
N VAL A 57 30.73 -23.03 -33.62
CA VAL A 57 30.83 -22.35 -32.33
C VAL A 57 29.60 -22.69 -31.50
N ARG A 58 29.80 -23.04 -30.23
CA ARG A 58 28.71 -23.45 -29.34
C ARG A 58 27.76 -22.29 -29.12
N TYR A 59 26.48 -22.60 -29.11
CA TYR A 59 25.42 -21.61 -28.98
C TYR A 59 24.22 -22.20 -28.25
N PHE A 60 23.41 -21.34 -27.66
CA PHE A 60 22.19 -21.74 -26.99
C PHE A 60 21.03 -21.87 -27.98
N LYS A 61 20.17 -22.87 -27.76
CA LYS A 61 18.95 -23.05 -28.54
C LYS A 61 17.83 -23.63 -27.68
N HIS A 62 16.60 -23.31 -28.06
CA HIS A 62 15.41 -23.95 -27.53
C HIS A 62 15.34 -25.43 -27.93
N SER A 63 14.69 -26.24 -27.10
CA SER A 63 14.36 -27.62 -27.44
C SER A 63 13.31 -27.65 -28.56
N ARG A 64 13.31 -28.73 -29.36
CA ARG A 64 12.23 -28.97 -30.33
C ARG A 64 10.91 -29.35 -29.64
N ALA A 65 11.01 -29.93 -28.44
CA ALA A 65 9.91 -30.47 -27.66
C ALA A 65 9.32 -29.46 -26.65
N GLU A 66 9.71 -28.19 -26.72
CA GLU A 66 9.12 -27.17 -25.85
C GLU A 66 7.63 -26.97 -26.11
N ASP A 67 6.92 -26.57 -25.06
CA ASP A 67 5.47 -26.45 -25.09
C ASP A 67 5.02 -25.15 -25.73
N GLU A 68 5.68 -24.04 -25.37
CA GLU A 68 5.41 -22.72 -25.91
C GLU A 68 6.55 -22.28 -26.82
N LYS A 69 6.23 -21.98 -28.09
CA LYS A 69 7.19 -21.55 -29.12
C LYS A 69 7.17 -20.03 -29.35
N THR A 70 6.74 -19.29 -28.34
CA THR A 70 6.44 -17.85 -28.40
C THR A 70 7.63 -16.97 -28.00
N CYS A 71 8.77 -17.57 -27.63
CA CYS A 71 9.96 -16.83 -27.22
C CYS A 71 10.36 -15.76 -28.27
N PRO A 72 10.56 -14.49 -27.86
CA PRO A 72 10.94 -13.42 -28.80
C PRO A 72 12.20 -13.72 -29.61
N GLU A 73 13.25 -14.27 -29.00
CA GLU A 73 14.48 -14.62 -29.73
C GLU A 73 14.31 -15.80 -30.69
N ARG A 74 13.29 -16.64 -30.46
CA ARG A 74 12.93 -17.69 -31.38
C ARG A 74 12.21 -17.13 -32.61
N THR A 75 11.31 -16.18 -32.40
CA THR A 75 10.45 -15.60 -33.45
C THR A 75 11.18 -14.55 -34.28
N PHE A 76 11.89 -13.64 -33.63
CA PHE A 76 12.50 -12.45 -34.25
C PHE A 76 14.03 -12.55 -34.39
N GLY A 77 14.65 -13.53 -33.74
CA GLY A 77 16.09 -13.78 -33.80
C GLY A 77 16.89 -13.19 -32.62
N PRO A 78 18.23 -13.37 -32.64
CA PRO A 78 19.10 -13.01 -31.53
C PRO A 78 19.06 -11.51 -31.23
N GLY A 79 18.98 -11.13 -29.95
CA GLY A 79 18.93 -9.71 -29.55
C GLY A 79 17.54 -9.07 -29.65
N ALA A 80 16.48 -9.89 -29.84
CA ALA A 80 15.11 -9.42 -29.72
C ALA A 80 14.87 -8.81 -28.33
N TYR A 81 14.39 -7.56 -28.29
CA TYR A 81 13.96 -6.94 -27.05
C TYR A 81 12.56 -7.43 -26.69
N PRO A 82 12.35 -7.95 -25.46
CA PRO A 82 11.01 -8.33 -25.01
C PRO A 82 10.18 -7.06 -24.82
N THR A 83 9.40 -6.70 -25.82
CA THR A 83 8.34 -5.71 -25.70
C THR A 83 7.02 -6.39 -26.06
N TYR A 84 6.05 -6.29 -25.16
CA TYR A 84 4.67 -6.69 -25.42
C TYR A 84 3.86 -5.46 -25.86
N SER A 85 2.76 -5.68 -26.57
CA SER A 85 1.85 -4.59 -26.94
C SER A 85 1.23 -4.00 -25.67
N SER A 86 1.00 -2.69 -25.63
CA SER A 86 0.28 -2.08 -24.50
C SER A 86 -1.17 -2.56 -24.38
N THR A 87 -1.70 -3.26 -25.39
CA THR A 87 -3.00 -3.94 -25.41
C THR A 87 -2.92 -5.43 -25.05
N ASP A 88 -1.72 -5.98 -24.85
CA ASP A 88 -1.54 -7.38 -24.48
C ASP A 88 -1.73 -7.51 -22.96
N HIS A 89 -2.98 -7.57 -22.53
CA HIS A 89 -3.38 -7.87 -21.15
C HIS A 89 -4.46 -8.95 -21.14
N ASP A 90 -4.34 -9.88 -20.20
CA ASP A 90 -5.38 -10.87 -19.93
C ASP A 90 -6.31 -10.36 -18.83
N LEU A 91 -7.60 -10.73 -18.92
CA LEU A 91 -8.55 -10.49 -17.84
C LEU A 91 -8.19 -11.37 -16.64
N PRO A 92 -8.30 -10.85 -15.40
CA PRO A 92 -7.94 -11.61 -14.23
C PRO A 92 -8.91 -12.78 -14.05
N ILE A 93 -8.38 -13.96 -13.77
CA ILE A 93 -9.16 -15.11 -13.30
C ILE A 93 -8.84 -15.31 -11.83
N ARG A 94 -9.83 -15.67 -11.01
CA ARG A 94 -9.61 -16.08 -9.61
C ARG A 94 -10.21 -17.44 -9.31
N ILE A 95 -9.61 -18.14 -8.37
CA ILE A 95 -10.13 -19.39 -7.79
C ILE A 95 -10.85 -19.10 -6.49
N CYS A 96 -12.07 -19.62 -6.34
CA CYS A 96 -12.88 -19.53 -5.15
C CYS A 96 -12.96 -20.91 -4.50
N VAL A 97 -12.29 -21.09 -3.36
CA VAL A 97 -12.28 -22.37 -2.63
C VAL A 97 -13.38 -22.35 -1.57
N SER A 98 -14.20 -23.40 -1.56
CA SER A 98 -15.36 -23.53 -0.68
C SER A 98 -15.22 -24.72 0.28
N GLY A 99 -15.79 -24.57 1.47
CA GLY A 99 -15.79 -25.57 2.54
C GLY A 99 -14.67 -25.39 3.56
N ASN A 100 -14.90 -25.86 4.79
CA ASN A 100 -13.87 -25.98 5.83
C ASN A 100 -14.00 -27.36 6.50
N PRO A 101 -13.18 -28.37 6.11
CA PRO A 101 -12.05 -28.31 5.18
C PRO A 101 -12.46 -28.10 3.70
N PRO A 102 -11.53 -27.69 2.81
CA PRO A 102 -11.82 -27.46 1.38
C PRO A 102 -12.47 -28.67 0.70
N SER A 103 -13.64 -28.46 0.10
CA SER A 103 -14.46 -29.53 -0.52
C SER A 103 -14.75 -29.32 -1.99
N SER A 104 -14.77 -28.07 -2.45
CA SER A 104 -14.99 -27.69 -3.85
C SER A 104 -14.22 -26.42 -4.19
N PHE A 105 -13.95 -26.20 -5.48
CA PHE A 105 -13.53 -24.89 -5.98
C PHE A 105 -14.36 -24.51 -7.21
N SER A 106 -14.43 -23.21 -7.48
CA SER A 106 -14.95 -22.65 -8.73
C SER A 106 -14.02 -21.58 -9.26
N LEU A 107 -14.17 -21.21 -10.54
CA LEU A 107 -13.40 -20.16 -11.17
C LEU A 107 -14.28 -18.97 -11.50
N GLU A 108 -13.71 -17.77 -11.45
CA GLU A 108 -14.39 -16.55 -11.84
C GLU A 108 -13.47 -15.66 -12.71
N MET A 109 -14.04 -15.04 -13.73
CA MET A 109 -13.37 -14.06 -14.58
C MET A 109 -13.73 -12.64 -14.15
N GLY A 110 -12.73 -11.85 -13.80
CA GLY A 110 -12.92 -10.42 -13.54
C GLY A 110 -13.02 -9.64 -14.85
N LEU A 111 -14.13 -8.97 -15.06
CA LEU A 111 -14.27 -7.95 -16.09
C LEU A 111 -13.82 -6.61 -15.53
N VAL A 112 -12.84 -6.00 -16.19
CA VAL A 112 -12.38 -4.65 -15.88
C VAL A 112 -13.47 -3.64 -16.25
N ARG A 113 -13.52 -2.51 -15.52
CA ARG A 113 -14.45 -1.41 -15.79
C ARG A 113 -14.32 -0.92 -17.24
N VAL A 114 -15.44 -0.63 -17.90
CA VAL A 114 -15.49 -0.04 -19.25
C VAL A 114 -16.36 1.22 -19.27
N PRO A 115 -16.12 2.16 -20.21
CA PRO A 115 -17.00 3.31 -20.40
C PRO A 115 -18.46 2.88 -20.68
N GLU A 116 -19.42 3.46 -19.96
CA GLU A 116 -20.84 3.09 -20.07
C GLU A 116 -21.42 3.32 -21.47
N ASN A 117 -20.88 4.31 -22.21
CA ASN A 117 -21.28 4.61 -23.58
C ASN A 117 -20.90 3.51 -24.59
N LEU A 118 -20.05 2.54 -24.21
CA LEU A 118 -19.73 1.38 -25.04
C LEU A 118 -20.71 0.21 -24.86
N LEU A 119 -21.60 0.30 -23.87
CA LEU A 119 -22.57 -0.74 -23.52
C LEU A 119 -23.99 -0.28 -23.88
N GLU A 120 -24.53 -0.74 -25.02
CA GLU A 120 -25.91 -0.42 -25.41
C GLU A 120 -26.95 -1.04 -24.47
N LYS A 121 -28.21 -0.59 -24.55
CA LYS A 121 -29.27 -1.03 -23.61
C LYS A 121 -29.48 -2.55 -23.59
N ASN A 122 -29.37 -3.21 -24.76
CA ASN A 122 -29.53 -4.66 -24.91
C ASN A 122 -28.18 -5.37 -25.06
N PHE A 123 -27.12 -4.84 -24.44
CA PHE A 123 -25.80 -5.43 -24.48
C PHE A 123 -25.80 -6.81 -23.84
N LYS A 124 -25.13 -7.75 -24.49
CA LYS A 124 -24.94 -9.11 -23.99
C LYS A 124 -23.51 -9.58 -24.25
N LEU A 125 -22.87 -10.04 -23.20
CA LEU A 125 -21.57 -10.72 -23.25
C LEU A 125 -21.81 -12.22 -23.24
N THR A 126 -21.19 -12.94 -24.17
CA THR A 126 -21.14 -14.40 -24.17
C THR A 126 -19.71 -14.89 -24.08
N ILE A 127 -19.43 -15.81 -23.16
CA ILE A 127 -18.11 -16.41 -22.93
C ILE A 127 -18.17 -17.88 -23.35
N TYR A 128 -17.27 -18.27 -24.26
CA TYR A 128 -17.15 -19.63 -24.78
C TYR A 128 -15.86 -20.29 -24.27
N PRO A 129 -15.94 -21.32 -23.42
CA PRO A 129 -14.78 -22.12 -23.08
C PRO A 129 -14.27 -22.92 -24.29
N LYS A 130 -12.96 -23.11 -24.35
CA LYS A 130 -12.31 -23.85 -25.44
C LYS A 130 -12.91 -25.25 -25.61
N GLY A 131 -13.42 -25.54 -26.81
CA GLY A 131 -13.87 -26.88 -27.19
C GLY A 131 -15.24 -27.28 -26.61
N GLU A 132 -15.94 -26.35 -25.95
CA GLU A 132 -17.24 -26.61 -25.33
C GLU A 132 -18.37 -25.95 -26.13
N ILE A 133 -19.54 -26.61 -26.18
CA ILE A 133 -20.73 -26.07 -26.87
C ILE A 133 -21.46 -25.09 -25.95
N ARG A 134 -21.45 -25.36 -24.64
CA ARG A 134 -22.05 -24.50 -23.63
C ARG A 134 -21.28 -23.20 -23.48
N SER A 135 -22.00 -22.12 -23.23
CA SER A 135 -21.45 -20.78 -23.03
C SER A 135 -22.11 -20.09 -21.85
N PHE A 136 -21.45 -19.05 -21.35
CA PHE A 136 -21.96 -18.19 -20.30
C PHE A 136 -22.47 -16.91 -20.92
N SER A 137 -23.75 -16.58 -20.69
CA SER A 137 -24.35 -15.36 -21.23
C SER A 137 -24.72 -14.41 -20.10
N PHE A 138 -24.25 -13.17 -20.19
CA PHE A 138 -24.50 -12.12 -19.21
C PHE A 138 -25.05 -10.88 -19.89
N THR A 139 -26.12 -10.31 -19.32
CA THR A 139 -26.73 -9.07 -19.80
C THR A 139 -26.15 -7.86 -19.08
N LYS A 140 -26.39 -6.67 -19.62
CA LYS A 140 -25.88 -5.40 -19.07
C LYS A 140 -26.20 -5.21 -17.59
N GLU A 141 -27.36 -5.64 -17.09
CA GLU A 141 -27.79 -5.43 -15.70
C GLU A 141 -26.93 -6.18 -14.68
N ARG A 142 -26.22 -7.23 -15.13
CA ARG A 142 -25.27 -7.94 -14.28
C ARG A 142 -23.93 -7.22 -14.18
N LEU A 143 -23.60 -6.34 -15.13
CA LEU A 143 -22.31 -5.66 -15.21
C LEU A 143 -22.21 -4.53 -14.19
N ASN A 144 -21.11 -4.49 -13.44
CA ASN A 144 -20.80 -3.39 -12.53
C ASN A 144 -19.95 -2.34 -13.26
N ASN A 145 -20.41 -1.09 -13.24
CA ASN A 145 -19.72 0.02 -13.90
C ASN A 145 -18.69 0.73 -13.01
N ASP A 146 -18.49 0.33 -11.75
CA ASP A 146 -17.62 1.04 -10.79
C ASP A 146 -16.47 0.20 -10.24
N ARG A 147 -16.56 -1.13 -10.28
CA ARG A 147 -15.55 -2.08 -9.77
C ARG A 147 -15.33 -3.23 -10.76
N ILE A 148 -14.25 -4.00 -10.59
CA ILE A 148 -14.14 -5.30 -11.27
C ILE A 148 -15.33 -6.14 -10.88
N MET A 149 -15.98 -6.71 -11.88
CA MET A 149 -17.03 -7.70 -11.67
C MET A 149 -16.47 -9.08 -11.96
N TYR A 150 -16.58 -9.98 -10.99
CA TYR A 150 -16.23 -11.39 -11.18
C TYR A 150 -17.43 -12.19 -11.66
N LEU A 151 -17.31 -12.76 -12.85
CA LEU A 151 -18.31 -13.62 -13.47
C LEU A 151 -17.94 -15.09 -13.28
N PRO A 152 -18.89 -15.96 -12.87
CA PRO A 152 -18.60 -17.37 -12.69
C PRO A 152 -18.27 -18.06 -14.02
N LEU A 153 -17.19 -18.84 -14.03
CA LEU A 153 -16.74 -19.69 -15.14
C LEU A 153 -17.03 -21.19 -14.92
N TRP A 154 -18.00 -21.50 -14.04
CA TRP A 154 -18.25 -22.84 -13.49
C TRP A 154 -17.02 -23.43 -12.80
N ASP A 155 -17.12 -24.73 -12.48
CA ASP A 155 -16.13 -25.43 -11.69
C ASP A 155 -15.08 -26.15 -12.57
N HIS A 156 -15.33 -26.28 -13.88
CA HIS A 156 -14.41 -26.95 -14.80
C HIS A 156 -13.33 -25.99 -15.32
N PRO A 157 -12.03 -26.30 -15.15
CA PRO A 157 -10.94 -25.48 -15.69
C PRO A 157 -10.79 -25.64 -17.21
N TYR A 158 -10.70 -24.53 -17.95
CA TYR A 158 -10.42 -24.54 -19.40
C TYR A 158 -9.16 -23.74 -19.72
N GLU A 159 -8.43 -24.16 -20.76
CA GLU A 159 -7.17 -23.51 -21.19
C GLU A 159 -7.35 -22.11 -21.76
N THR A 160 -8.49 -21.82 -22.40
CA THR A 160 -8.79 -20.49 -22.97
C THR A 160 -10.30 -20.24 -22.97
N TYR A 161 -10.68 -18.96 -22.94
CA TYR A 161 -12.06 -18.49 -23.03
C TYR A 161 -12.18 -17.42 -24.11
N THR A 162 -13.15 -17.55 -25.01
CA THR A 162 -13.42 -16.58 -26.07
C THR A 162 -14.61 -15.70 -25.68
N LEU A 163 -14.45 -14.38 -25.78
CA LEU A 163 -15.48 -13.40 -25.48
C LEU A 163 -16.14 -12.91 -26.77
N HIS A 164 -17.46 -12.85 -26.76
CA HIS A 164 -18.27 -12.32 -27.85
C HIS A 164 -19.30 -11.31 -27.31
N PHE A 165 -19.49 -10.21 -28.05
CA PHE A 165 -20.43 -9.16 -27.69
C PHE A 165 -21.58 -9.09 -28.69
N GLU A 166 -22.81 -8.99 -28.19
CA GLU A 166 -23.97 -8.57 -28.97
C GLU A 166 -24.35 -7.14 -28.55
N ASN A 167 -24.62 -6.26 -29.53
CA ASN A 167 -24.94 -4.84 -29.29
C ASN A 167 -23.87 -4.10 -28.46
N GLY A 168 -22.60 -4.38 -28.75
CA GLY A 168 -21.45 -3.74 -28.13
C GLY A 168 -20.48 -3.19 -29.18
N SER A 169 -19.80 -2.09 -28.86
CA SER A 169 -18.79 -1.53 -29.76
C SER A 169 -17.56 -2.43 -29.84
N ASN A 170 -16.95 -2.53 -31.04
CA ASN A 170 -15.65 -3.19 -31.21
C ASN A 170 -14.53 -2.53 -30.39
N GLU A 171 -14.74 -1.30 -29.91
CA GLU A 171 -13.81 -0.64 -28.99
C GLU A 171 -13.72 -1.33 -27.63
N LEU A 172 -14.71 -2.16 -27.25
CA LEU A 172 -14.66 -2.97 -26.04
C LEU A 172 -13.47 -3.93 -26.02
N TYR A 173 -12.99 -4.38 -27.19
CA TYR A 173 -11.82 -5.26 -27.27
C TYR A 173 -10.52 -4.58 -26.81
N LYS A 174 -10.49 -3.25 -26.65
CA LYS A 174 -9.39 -2.53 -26.02
C LYS A 174 -9.31 -2.79 -24.50
N PHE A 175 -10.40 -3.24 -23.89
CA PHE A 175 -10.52 -3.50 -22.45
C PHE A 175 -10.71 -4.99 -22.16
N TRP A 176 -11.58 -5.64 -22.93
CA TRP A 176 -11.95 -7.04 -22.80
C TRP A 176 -11.46 -7.79 -24.04
N PRO A 177 -10.28 -8.41 -24.01
CA PRO A 177 -9.72 -9.10 -25.15
C PRO A 177 -10.67 -10.19 -25.65
N SER A 178 -10.65 -10.45 -26.96
CA SER A 178 -11.50 -11.46 -27.60
C SER A 178 -11.20 -12.88 -27.12
N MET A 179 -10.00 -13.10 -26.59
CA MET A 179 -9.56 -14.37 -26.02
C MET A 179 -8.81 -14.10 -24.73
N VAL A 180 -9.15 -14.84 -23.68
CA VAL A 180 -8.51 -14.78 -22.36
C VAL A 180 -7.84 -16.13 -22.10
N LYS A 181 -6.57 -16.11 -21.70
CA LYS A 181 -5.88 -17.33 -21.26
C LYS A 181 -6.49 -17.84 -19.96
N GLY A 182 -6.74 -19.14 -19.93
CA GLY A 182 -7.29 -19.85 -18.78
C GLY A 182 -6.22 -20.69 -18.06
N ILE A 183 -6.63 -21.87 -17.62
CA ILE A 183 -5.84 -22.73 -16.75
C ILE A 183 -4.94 -23.64 -17.59
N ASN A 184 -3.63 -23.59 -17.33
CA ASN A 184 -2.68 -24.51 -17.92
C ASN A 184 -2.80 -25.88 -17.20
N PRO A 185 -3.16 -26.97 -17.90
CA PRO A 185 -3.32 -28.28 -17.29
C PRO A 185 -2.03 -28.83 -16.69
N ARG A 186 -0.85 -28.31 -17.09
CA ARG A 186 0.43 -28.70 -16.50
C ARG A 186 0.67 -28.08 -15.13
N GLY A 187 -0.06 -27.02 -14.79
CA GLY A 187 0.00 -26.34 -13.50
C GLY A 187 -0.20 -24.84 -13.66
N THR A 188 -1.13 -24.28 -12.89
CA THR A 188 -1.36 -22.84 -12.77
C THR A 188 -1.36 -22.46 -11.30
N LEU A 189 -0.65 -21.38 -10.97
CA LEU A 189 -0.62 -20.82 -9.63
C LEU A 189 -1.65 -19.70 -9.45
N PHE A 190 -2.20 -19.64 -8.23
CA PHE A 190 -3.02 -18.56 -7.75
C PHE A 190 -2.46 -18.06 -6.42
N ASP A 191 -2.46 -16.76 -6.21
CA ASP A 191 -2.20 -16.16 -4.90
C ASP A 191 -3.25 -16.66 -3.91
N LYS A 192 -2.82 -17.26 -2.79
CA LYS A 192 -3.77 -17.91 -1.86
C LYS A 192 -4.69 -16.93 -1.15
N ALA A 193 -4.19 -15.73 -0.85
CA ALA A 193 -4.92 -14.71 -0.11
C ALA A 193 -6.04 -14.07 -0.93
N SER A 194 -5.75 -13.72 -2.19
CA SER A 194 -6.70 -13.07 -3.11
C SER A 194 -7.43 -14.05 -4.03
N GLY A 195 -6.94 -15.28 -4.16
CA GLY A 195 -7.38 -16.26 -5.14
C GLY A 195 -7.01 -15.90 -6.58
N ARG A 196 -6.30 -14.80 -6.85
CA ARG A 196 -6.02 -14.33 -8.21
C ARG A 196 -4.99 -15.23 -8.91
N MET A 197 -5.27 -15.58 -10.15
CA MET A 197 -4.39 -16.34 -11.03
C MET A 197 -3.13 -15.52 -11.32
N LEU A 198 -1.97 -16.17 -11.23
CA LEU A 198 -0.71 -15.57 -11.63
C LEU A 198 -0.51 -15.76 -13.13
N SER A 199 -0.17 -14.67 -13.82
CA SER A 199 0.26 -14.71 -15.22
C SER A 199 1.50 -15.60 -15.37
N ASN A 200 1.68 -16.17 -16.57
CA ASN A 200 2.93 -16.84 -16.90
C ASN A 200 4.12 -15.87 -16.66
N ASP A 201 5.28 -16.39 -16.26
CA ASP A 201 6.48 -15.62 -15.90
C ASP A 201 6.32 -14.70 -14.68
N ALA A 202 5.22 -14.79 -13.93
CA ALA A 202 5.01 -14.01 -12.72
C ALA A 202 6.00 -14.39 -11.61
N ASP A 203 6.21 -13.42 -10.73
CA ASP A 203 7.08 -13.55 -9.58
C ASP A 203 6.36 -14.26 -8.44
N VAL A 204 7.06 -15.20 -7.80
CA VAL A 204 6.63 -15.89 -6.59
C VAL A 204 7.65 -15.67 -5.47
N GLU A 205 7.16 -15.62 -4.24
CA GLU A 205 7.91 -15.15 -3.07
C GLU A 205 8.04 -16.25 -2.03
N ILE A 206 9.10 -16.18 -1.23
CA ILE A 206 9.34 -17.10 -0.11
C ILE A 206 8.39 -16.76 1.04
N GLY A 207 7.92 -17.77 1.75
CA GLY A 207 6.99 -17.60 2.88
C GLY A 207 5.55 -17.28 2.43
N LYS A 208 5.32 -16.99 1.15
CA LYS A 208 4.00 -16.75 0.59
C LYS A 208 3.38 -18.05 0.11
N GLU A 209 2.11 -18.26 0.46
CA GLU A 209 1.37 -19.44 0.05
C GLU A 209 0.63 -19.20 -1.27
N TYR A 210 0.64 -20.20 -2.14
CA TYR A 210 -0.03 -20.20 -3.43
C TYR A 210 -0.90 -21.45 -3.57
N TYR A 211 -2.00 -21.36 -4.29
CA TYR A 211 -2.69 -22.54 -4.78
C TYR A 211 -2.07 -23.01 -6.10
N LEU A 212 -1.81 -24.30 -6.23
CA LEU A 212 -1.44 -24.97 -7.49
C LEU A 212 -2.62 -25.81 -7.97
N LEU A 213 -3.18 -25.44 -9.12
CA LEU A 213 -4.20 -26.22 -9.82
C LEU A 213 -3.55 -26.95 -10.99
N LYS A 214 -3.67 -28.28 -11.02
CA LYS A 214 -3.02 -29.12 -12.04
C LYS A 214 -3.91 -30.29 -12.45
N ARG A 215 -3.84 -30.67 -13.72
CA ARG A 215 -4.44 -31.91 -14.23
C ARG A 215 -3.42 -33.04 -14.06
N SER A 216 -3.84 -34.17 -13.49
CA SER A 216 -2.97 -35.32 -13.12
C SER A 216 -2.24 -35.16 -11.78
N PHE A 217 -1.09 -35.81 -11.60
CA PHE A 217 -0.36 -35.91 -10.33
C PHE A 217 0.28 -34.58 -9.88
N LEU A 218 0.38 -34.41 -8.57
CA LEU A 218 1.12 -33.30 -7.97
C LEU A 218 2.63 -33.59 -7.97
N PRO A 219 3.48 -32.55 -8.06
CA PRO A 219 4.89 -32.71 -7.81
C PRO A 219 5.14 -33.14 -6.35
N HIS A 220 6.27 -33.80 -6.12
CA HIS A 220 6.68 -34.18 -4.78
C HIS A 220 7.08 -32.94 -3.98
N SER A 221 6.78 -32.95 -2.67
CA SER A 221 7.38 -31.97 -1.76
C SER A 221 8.89 -32.20 -1.66
N SER A 222 9.65 -31.12 -1.52
CA SER A 222 11.07 -31.15 -1.22
C SER A 222 11.31 -30.61 0.20
N ARG A 223 12.58 -30.47 0.59
CA ARG A 223 12.94 -29.81 1.86
C ARG A 223 12.59 -28.31 1.86
N THR A 224 12.54 -27.70 0.68
CA THR A 224 12.50 -26.23 0.50
C THR A 224 11.19 -25.77 -0.12
N VAL A 225 10.42 -26.68 -0.70
CA VAL A 225 9.07 -26.43 -1.22
C VAL A 225 8.11 -27.47 -0.65
N LYS A 226 7.12 -26.98 0.10
CA LYS A 226 6.06 -27.81 0.65
C LYS A 226 4.85 -27.78 -0.27
N VAL A 227 4.39 -28.97 -0.69
CA VAL A 227 3.21 -29.16 -1.53
C VAL A 227 2.19 -29.99 -0.76
N THR A 228 1.07 -29.38 -0.40
CA THR A 228 0.00 -30.02 0.39
C THR A 228 -1.24 -30.16 -0.45
N LYS A 229 -1.64 -31.39 -0.81
CA LYS A 229 -2.91 -31.63 -1.49
C LYS A 229 -4.07 -31.17 -0.60
N LEU A 230 -4.95 -30.35 -1.16
CA LEU A 230 -6.16 -29.89 -0.47
C LEU A 230 -7.35 -30.75 -0.88
N MET A 231 -7.54 -30.94 -2.19
CA MET A 231 -8.70 -31.63 -2.73
C MET A 231 -8.47 -32.08 -4.17
N GLN A 232 -9.41 -32.86 -4.70
CA GLN A 232 -9.39 -33.36 -6.07
C GLN A 232 -10.82 -33.41 -6.61
N GLN A 233 -11.06 -32.78 -7.75
CA GLN A 233 -12.33 -32.84 -8.46
C GLN A 233 -12.17 -33.62 -9.77
N ARG A 234 -13.24 -34.32 -10.15
CA ARG A 234 -13.31 -35.11 -11.38
C ARG A 234 -14.37 -34.52 -12.29
N TYR A 235 -14.00 -34.31 -13.54
CA TYR A 235 -14.90 -33.80 -14.58
C TYR A 235 -14.78 -34.72 -15.79
N GLY A 236 -15.81 -35.53 -16.03
CA GLY A 236 -15.73 -36.59 -17.04
C GLY A 236 -14.56 -37.54 -16.76
N GLY A 237 -13.68 -37.71 -17.76
CA GLY A 237 -12.47 -38.54 -17.66
C GLY A 237 -11.25 -37.83 -17.05
N GLU A 238 -11.36 -36.55 -16.71
CA GLU A 238 -10.24 -35.76 -16.22
C GLU A 238 -10.29 -35.58 -14.70
N SER A 239 -9.10 -35.53 -14.07
CA SER A 239 -8.99 -35.20 -12.66
C SER A 239 -8.07 -34.01 -12.43
N TRP A 240 -8.63 -33.02 -11.74
CA TRP A 240 -7.97 -31.79 -11.35
C TRP A 240 -7.66 -31.84 -9.85
N ILE A 241 -6.41 -31.57 -9.50
CA ILE A 241 -5.94 -31.57 -8.12
C ILE A 241 -5.58 -30.14 -7.74
N LEU A 242 -6.10 -29.72 -6.58
CA LEU A 242 -5.77 -28.45 -5.96
C LEU A 242 -4.84 -28.70 -4.77
N ALA A 243 -3.72 -28.00 -4.73
CA ALA A 243 -2.74 -28.06 -3.65
C ALA A 243 -2.38 -26.67 -3.14
N SER A 244 -1.97 -26.56 -1.88
CA SER A 244 -1.26 -25.40 -1.35
C SER A 244 0.24 -25.61 -1.52
N VAL A 245 0.95 -24.60 -2.00
CA VAL A 245 2.39 -24.60 -2.23
C VAL A 245 3.03 -23.41 -1.54
N ILE A 246 4.17 -23.63 -0.88
CA ILE A 246 4.97 -22.58 -0.25
C ILE A 246 6.45 -22.94 -0.35
N ALA A 247 7.28 -21.98 -0.74
CA ALA A 247 8.73 -22.08 -0.58
C ALA A 247 9.15 -21.53 0.77
N SER A 248 10.00 -22.26 1.48
CA SER A 248 10.57 -21.84 2.75
C SER A 248 11.93 -21.16 2.60
N GLU A 249 12.63 -21.37 1.48
CA GLU A 249 14.00 -20.88 1.26
C GLU A 249 14.26 -20.45 -0.19
N PHE A 250 15.21 -19.51 -0.38
CA PHE A 250 15.67 -19.09 -1.71
C PHE A 250 16.86 -19.92 -2.19
N ASN A 251 16.61 -21.00 -2.94
CA ASN A 251 17.67 -21.81 -3.53
C ASN A 251 17.29 -22.38 -4.89
N GLU A 252 18.25 -23.06 -5.53
CA GLU A 252 18.09 -23.61 -6.88
C GLU A 252 16.92 -24.58 -6.96
N ASP A 253 16.78 -25.49 -5.99
CA ASP A 253 15.70 -26.48 -5.97
C ASP A 253 14.31 -25.82 -5.96
N ALA A 254 14.13 -24.80 -5.11
CA ALA A 254 12.88 -24.06 -5.04
C ALA A 254 12.64 -23.23 -6.31
N ALA A 255 13.67 -22.57 -6.84
CA ALA A 255 13.56 -21.80 -8.06
C ALA A 255 13.21 -22.68 -9.28
N ARG A 256 13.83 -23.86 -9.39
CA ARG A 256 13.51 -24.85 -10.43
C ARG A 256 12.09 -25.37 -10.31
N PHE A 257 11.63 -25.69 -9.10
CA PHE A 257 10.25 -26.12 -8.86
C PHE A 257 9.23 -25.14 -9.47
N PHE A 258 9.40 -23.84 -9.23
CA PHE A 258 8.47 -22.84 -9.77
C PHE A 258 8.66 -22.61 -11.26
N LEU A 259 9.90 -22.67 -11.74
CA LEU A 259 10.23 -22.52 -13.15
C LEU A 259 9.68 -23.64 -14.02
N ASP A 260 9.53 -24.85 -13.49
CA ASP A 260 8.86 -25.98 -14.17
C ASP A 260 7.37 -25.69 -14.47
N PHE A 261 6.79 -24.72 -13.77
CA PHE A 261 5.45 -24.18 -14.03
C PHE A 261 5.48 -22.78 -14.67
N HIS A 262 6.66 -22.33 -15.10
CA HIS A 262 6.95 -21.02 -15.68
C HIS A 262 6.74 -19.82 -14.74
N TYR A 263 7.02 -19.98 -13.45
CA TYR A 263 7.06 -18.88 -12.47
C TYR A 263 8.47 -18.63 -11.96
N ARG A 264 8.77 -17.39 -11.55
CA ARG A 264 10.10 -17.01 -11.05
C ARG A 264 10.09 -16.79 -9.56
N LEU A 265 10.78 -17.65 -8.82
CA LEU A 265 11.07 -17.38 -7.42
C LEU A 265 12.00 -16.17 -7.33
N THR A 266 11.64 -15.18 -6.52
CA THR A 266 12.41 -13.94 -6.31
C THR A 266 12.18 -13.40 -4.91
N ASP A 267 13.20 -12.72 -4.37
CA ASP A 267 13.13 -11.92 -3.14
C ASP A 267 12.67 -10.48 -3.40
N LYS A 268 12.57 -10.09 -4.68
CA LYS A 268 12.23 -8.74 -5.15
C LYS A 268 11.21 -8.84 -6.26
N PRO A 269 9.94 -9.13 -5.94
CA PRO A 269 8.88 -9.20 -6.94
C PRO A 269 8.72 -7.87 -7.65
N ILE A 270 8.30 -7.92 -8.91
CA ILE A 270 7.86 -6.73 -9.63
C ILE A 270 6.73 -6.07 -8.83
N SER A 271 6.83 -4.75 -8.66
CA SER A 271 5.74 -3.95 -8.09
C SER A 271 5.49 -2.71 -8.94
N LEU A 272 4.21 -2.32 -9.05
CA LEU A 272 3.75 -1.11 -9.73
C LEU A 272 2.87 -0.31 -8.77
N ARG A 273 3.36 0.83 -8.28
CA ARG A 273 2.67 1.61 -7.25
C ARG A 273 2.53 3.08 -7.63
N PRO A 274 1.32 3.67 -7.62
CA PRO A 274 1.18 5.12 -7.68
C PRO A 274 1.73 5.74 -6.39
N ILE A 275 2.43 6.87 -6.50
CA ILE A 275 2.98 7.56 -5.32
C ILE A 275 2.53 9.01 -5.18
N TRP A 276 2.15 9.66 -6.28
CA TRP A 276 1.77 11.08 -6.30
C TRP A 276 1.14 11.44 -7.63
N PRO A 277 0.33 12.51 -7.75
CA PRO A 277 -0.42 13.24 -6.72
C PRO A 277 -1.58 12.42 -6.13
N LEU A 278 -2.42 13.01 -5.27
CA LEU A 278 -3.55 12.36 -4.62
C LEU A 278 -4.39 11.49 -5.59
N PHE A 279 -4.63 10.25 -5.17
CA PHE A 279 -5.42 9.25 -5.88
C PHE A 279 -6.25 8.42 -4.89
N VAL A 280 -7.23 7.68 -5.41
CA VAL A 280 -7.94 6.64 -4.66
C VAL A 280 -7.62 5.30 -5.31
N GLU A 281 -7.01 4.41 -4.53
CA GLU A 281 -6.68 3.06 -4.97
C GLU A 281 -7.86 2.12 -4.72
N GLY A 282 -8.29 1.43 -5.78
CA GLY A 282 -9.23 0.32 -5.73
C GLY A 282 -8.55 -1.00 -6.07
N GLU A 283 -9.31 -2.10 -6.09
CA GLU A 283 -8.79 -3.46 -6.32
C GLU A 283 -8.00 -3.67 -7.63
N SER A 284 -8.20 -2.80 -8.63
CA SER A 284 -7.51 -2.88 -9.93
C SER A 284 -7.47 -1.56 -10.70
N ASN A 285 -7.99 -0.49 -10.10
CA ASN A 285 -8.09 0.81 -10.72
C ASN A 285 -7.64 1.89 -9.74
N ILE A 286 -7.08 2.94 -10.30
CA ILE A 286 -6.61 4.11 -9.56
C ILE A 286 -7.41 5.28 -10.11
N LYS A 287 -8.23 5.86 -9.24
CA LYS A 287 -9.00 7.07 -9.55
C LYS A 287 -8.12 8.28 -9.26
N HIS A 288 -8.06 9.24 -10.16
CA HIS A 288 -7.30 10.47 -10.00
C HIS A 288 -7.98 11.60 -10.77
N ASN A 289 -7.74 12.87 -10.43
CA ASN A 289 -8.24 14.02 -11.21
C ASN A 289 -7.12 14.81 -11.91
N GLN A 290 -5.99 14.13 -12.13
CA GLN A 290 -4.70 14.79 -12.35
C GLN A 290 -4.24 14.58 -13.79
N THR A 291 -3.55 15.57 -14.36
CA THR A 291 -2.99 15.50 -15.72
C THR A 291 -1.66 14.76 -15.79
N THR A 292 -1.09 14.45 -14.63
CA THR A 292 0.18 13.74 -14.48
C THR A 292 0.12 12.89 -13.23
N MET A 293 0.66 11.67 -13.31
CA MET A 293 0.82 10.74 -12.21
C MET A 293 2.26 10.25 -12.13
N TYR A 294 2.72 9.90 -10.93
CA TYR A 294 4.05 9.37 -10.67
C TYR A 294 3.92 7.93 -10.20
N MET A 295 4.61 7.04 -10.90
CA MET A 295 4.59 5.59 -10.69
C MET A 295 5.96 5.11 -10.24
N LEU A 296 6.00 4.49 -9.07
CA LEU A 296 7.15 3.77 -8.59
C LEU A 296 7.07 2.33 -9.10
N VAL A 297 8.17 1.87 -9.69
CA VAL A 297 8.30 0.53 -10.23
C VAL A 297 9.54 -0.12 -9.63
N GLU A 298 9.36 -1.31 -9.08
CA GLU A 298 10.43 -2.10 -8.48
C GLU A 298 10.54 -3.47 -9.14
N GLY A 299 11.69 -4.12 -8.91
CA GLY A 299 11.94 -5.49 -9.35
C GLY A 299 12.51 -5.58 -10.76
N ASN A 300 12.68 -6.83 -11.22
CA ASN A 300 13.29 -7.11 -12.52
C ASN A 300 12.28 -6.93 -13.67
N THR A 301 12.03 -5.68 -14.06
CA THR A 301 11.19 -5.32 -15.21
C THR A 301 12.00 -4.67 -16.35
N THR A 302 11.69 -5.06 -17.58
CA THR A 302 12.28 -4.51 -18.81
C THR A 302 11.35 -3.56 -19.55
N ALA A 303 10.05 -3.61 -19.29
CA ALA A 303 9.04 -2.86 -20.03
C ALA A 303 8.06 -2.14 -19.10
N PHE A 304 7.76 -0.88 -19.43
CA PHE A 304 6.69 -0.07 -18.88
C PHE A 304 5.83 0.40 -20.06
N GLN A 305 4.55 0.01 -20.07
CA GLN A 305 3.66 0.24 -21.21
C GLN A 305 2.40 0.99 -20.77
N THR A 306 1.88 1.82 -21.67
CA THR A 306 0.64 2.57 -21.48
C THR A 306 -0.30 2.40 -22.65
N SER A 307 -1.58 2.15 -22.40
CA SER A 307 -2.63 2.09 -23.43
C SER A 307 -3.83 2.96 -23.03
N PRO A 308 -4.28 3.93 -23.85
CA PRO A 308 -3.64 4.37 -25.08
C PRO A 308 -2.23 4.91 -24.82
N PHE A 309 -1.43 5.01 -25.88
CA PHE A 309 -0.07 5.54 -25.76
C PHE A 309 -0.09 6.95 -25.17
N THR A 310 0.67 7.17 -24.10
CA THR A 310 0.89 8.49 -23.54
C THR A 310 2.38 8.73 -23.28
N LYS A 311 2.74 9.99 -23.10
CA LYS A 311 4.11 10.38 -22.78
C LYS A 311 4.48 9.91 -21.37
N VAL A 312 5.57 9.16 -21.28
CA VAL A 312 6.18 8.69 -20.03
C VAL A 312 7.60 9.20 -19.95
N ASP A 313 7.90 9.96 -18.90
CA ASP A 313 9.24 10.48 -18.62
C ASP A 313 9.86 9.68 -17.46
N PRO A 314 10.92 8.88 -17.67
CA PRO A 314 11.65 8.24 -16.58
C PRO A 314 12.41 9.29 -15.77
N LEU A 315 12.35 9.18 -14.45
CA LEU A 315 13.04 10.04 -13.49
C LEU A 315 14.17 9.29 -12.83
N HIS A 316 15.29 9.97 -12.62
CA HIS A 316 16.49 9.38 -12.05
C HIS A 316 16.29 9.09 -10.56
N VAL A 317 16.48 7.83 -10.16
CA VAL A 317 16.50 7.39 -8.76
C VAL A 317 17.88 6.79 -8.48
N LYS A 318 18.45 7.05 -7.30
CA LYS A 318 19.80 6.56 -6.93
C LYS A 318 19.87 5.06 -6.62
N ALA A 319 18.76 4.33 -6.74
CA ALA A 319 18.67 2.92 -6.37
C ALA A 319 18.52 2.05 -7.63
N GLU A 320 19.37 1.03 -7.78
CA GLU A 320 19.55 0.25 -9.03
C GLU A 320 18.27 -0.42 -9.54
N GLN A 321 17.35 -0.81 -8.65
CA GLN A 321 16.15 -1.60 -8.98
C GLN A 321 14.84 -0.84 -8.76
N LEU A 322 14.95 0.47 -8.50
CA LEU A 322 13.83 1.37 -8.28
C LEU A 322 13.78 2.35 -9.44
N LYS A 323 12.68 2.34 -10.19
CA LYS A 323 12.46 3.26 -11.31
C LYS A 323 11.24 4.12 -10.99
N LEU A 324 11.37 5.42 -11.21
CA LEU A 324 10.28 6.37 -11.06
C LEU A 324 9.85 6.86 -12.44
N PHE A 325 8.58 6.77 -12.76
CA PHE A 325 8.02 7.22 -14.04
C PHE A 325 7.01 8.32 -13.82
N LYS A 326 7.14 9.41 -14.58
CA LYS A 326 6.12 10.46 -14.70
C LYS A 326 5.27 10.16 -15.91
N VAL A 327 4.00 9.84 -15.69
CA VAL A 327 3.03 9.46 -16.72
C VAL A 327 2.09 10.64 -16.97
N LYS A 328 1.97 11.09 -18.21
CA LYS A 328 0.98 12.10 -18.61
C LYS A 328 -0.39 11.44 -18.74
N CYS A 329 -1.42 12.01 -18.12
CA CYS A 329 -2.78 11.49 -18.18
C CYS A 329 -3.68 12.44 -18.99
N SER A 330 -3.55 12.40 -20.32
CA SER A 330 -4.38 13.19 -21.25
C SER A 330 -5.79 12.63 -21.38
N ASP A 331 -5.89 11.33 -21.54
CA ASP A 331 -7.14 10.61 -21.74
C ASP A 331 -7.89 10.36 -20.44
N ARG A 332 -9.19 10.10 -20.60
CA ARG A 332 -10.06 9.73 -19.48
C ARG A 332 -9.56 8.46 -18.78
N GLN A 333 -8.92 7.56 -19.51
CA GLN A 333 -8.50 6.25 -19.03
C GLN A 333 -7.14 5.86 -19.63
N HIS A 334 -6.27 5.26 -18.81
CA HIS A 334 -5.06 4.59 -19.28
C HIS A 334 -4.87 3.26 -18.56
N LEU A 335 -4.60 2.18 -19.28
CA LEU A 335 -3.97 0.98 -18.75
C LEU A 335 -2.48 1.23 -18.62
N ILE A 336 -1.93 1.03 -17.42
CA ILE A 336 -0.50 1.02 -17.17
C ILE A 336 -0.11 -0.39 -16.82
N SER A 337 0.91 -0.91 -17.48
CA SER A 337 1.45 -2.23 -17.19
C SER A 337 2.96 -2.23 -17.11
N VAL A 338 3.48 -3.14 -16.31
CA VAL A 338 4.89 -3.45 -16.20
C VAL A 338 5.11 -4.94 -16.35
N GLY A 339 6.26 -5.30 -16.90
CA GLY A 339 6.60 -6.70 -17.06
C GLY A 339 7.93 -6.92 -17.75
N ARG A 340 8.03 -8.08 -18.38
CA ARG A 340 9.21 -8.54 -19.12
C ARG A 340 8.82 -8.71 -20.59
N SER A 341 8.64 -9.95 -21.03
CA SER A 341 8.11 -10.31 -22.35
C SER A 341 6.59 -10.24 -22.46
N GLN A 342 5.89 -10.07 -21.33
CA GLN A 342 4.44 -9.84 -21.24
C GLN A 342 4.12 -8.98 -20.02
N ALA A 343 2.90 -8.45 -19.95
CA ALA A 343 2.40 -7.74 -18.79
C ALA A 343 2.29 -8.69 -17.58
N LEU A 344 2.99 -8.36 -16.50
CA LEU A 344 2.98 -9.15 -15.25
C LEU A 344 2.17 -8.45 -14.16
N GLN A 345 2.20 -7.12 -14.14
CA GLN A 345 1.31 -6.31 -13.33
C GLN A 345 0.74 -5.19 -14.17
N TYR A 346 -0.50 -4.84 -13.87
CA TYR A 346 -1.15 -3.72 -14.51
C TYR A 346 -2.20 -3.10 -13.61
N THR A 347 -2.53 -1.85 -13.89
CA THR A 347 -3.58 -1.09 -13.22
C THR A 347 -4.21 -0.12 -14.21
N TYR A 348 -5.48 0.22 -13.99
CA TYR A 348 -6.17 1.21 -14.81
C TYR A 348 -6.25 2.55 -14.10
N PHE A 349 -5.72 3.57 -14.75
CA PHE A 349 -5.94 4.96 -14.38
C PHE A 349 -7.28 5.44 -14.90
N TRP A 350 -8.07 5.98 -13.99
CA TRP A 350 -9.37 6.57 -14.27
C TRP A 350 -9.37 8.02 -13.85
N ARG A 351 -9.42 8.90 -14.85
CA ARG A 351 -9.48 10.33 -14.62
C ARG A 351 -10.91 10.75 -14.32
N GLU A 352 -11.20 10.97 -13.05
CA GLU A 352 -12.51 11.40 -12.54
C GLU A 352 -12.36 12.28 -11.30
N ALA A 353 -13.41 13.02 -10.95
CA ALA A 353 -13.39 13.87 -9.77
C ALA A 353 -13.28 13.03 -8.48
N LEU A 354 -12.38 13.41 -7.59
CA LEU A 354 -12.19 12.75 -6.30
C LEU A 354 -13.19 13.32 -5.28
N ASN A 355 -14.45 12.95 -5.44
CA ASN A 355 -15.56 13.47 -4.63
C ASN A 355 -15.83 12.63 -3.36
N GLN A 356 -14.87 11.83 -2.94
CA GLN A 356 -15.00 10.94 -1.78
C GLN A 356 -14.24 11.55 -0.62
N GLU A 357 -14.87 11.59 0.55
CA GLU A 357 -14.18 11.91 1.79
C GLU A 357 -13.48 10.64 2.31
N GLY A 358 -12.19 10.76 2.60
CA GLY A 358 -11.47 9.70 3.29
C GLY A 358 -11.89 9.62 4.76
N THR A 359 -11.74 8.44 5.35
CA THR A 359 -11.87 8.27 6.80
C THR A 359 -10.61 8.80 7.48
N CYS A 360 -10.77 9.66 8.48
CA CYS A 360 -9.65 10.03 9.34
C CYS A 360 -9.10 8.76 10.04
N PRO A 361 -7.77 8.54 10.07
CA PRO A 361 -7.18 7.41 10.75
C PRO A 361 -7.63 7.34 12.22
N GLU A 362 -8.05 6.15 12.67
CA GLU A 362 -8.45 5.95 14.06
C GLU A 362 -7.21 5.85 14.97
N ILE A 363 -7.30 6.50 16.14
CA ILE A 363 -6.32 6.39 17.20
C ILE A 363 -7.02 6.23 18.54
N SER A 364 -6.52 5.29 19.34
CA SER A 364 -6.93 5.12 20.73
C SER A 364 -5.92 5.82 21.63
N VAL A 365 -6.41 6.75 22.45
CA VAL A 365 -5.63 7.42 23.48
C VAL A 365 -6.28 7.16 24.84
N THR A 366 -5.56 6.46 25.71
CA THR A 366 -6.03 6.12 27.06
C THR A 366 -5.02 6.56 28.12
N ASP A 367 -5.47 6.64 29.37
CA ASP A 367 -4.57 6.75 30.51
C ASP A 367 -4.10 5.38 31.03
N PHE A 368 -3.31 5.37 32.12
CA PHE A 368 -2.81 4.14 32.73
C PHE A 368 -3.91 3.17 33.23
N LYS A 369 -5.16 3.62 33.35
CA LYS A 369 -6.31 2.79 33.77
C LYS A 369 -7.24 2.45 32.60
N ASP A 370 -6.76 2.58 31.36
CA ASP A 370 -7.54 2.38 30.14
C ASP A 370 -8.74 3.33 30.01
N THR A 371 -8.71 4.49 30.68
CA THR A 371 -9.73 5.52 30.51
C THR A 371 -9.45 6.32 29.26
N VAL A 372 -10.41 6.38 28.33
CA VAL A 372 -10.28 7.11 27.06
C VAL A 372 -10.16 8.61 27.31
N ILE A 373 -9.15 9.23 26.70
CA ILE A 373 -8.88 10.66 26.78
C ILE A 373 -9.34 11.33 25.49
N GLN A 374 -10.26 12.30 25.62
CA GLN A 374 -10.81 13.03 24.49
C GLN A 374 -9.85 14.13 24.02
N PRO A 375 -9.81 14.43 22.70
CA PRO A 375 -9.03 15.53 22.18
C PRO A 375 -9.60 16.90 22.61
N GLY A 376 -8.79 17.95 22.51
CA GLY A 376 -9.18 19.33 22.81
C GLY A 376 -8.42 19.92 24.00
N GLU A 377 -9.11 20.69 24.83
CA GLU A 377 -8.49 21.33 26.00
C GLU A 377 -9.02 20.69 27.28
N THR A 378 -8.13 20.45 28.24
CA THR A 378 -8.52 19.93 29.56
C THR A 378 -7.65 20.50 30.67
N ASP A 379 -8.25 20.61 31.84
CA ASP A 379 -7.60 20.96 33.11
C ASP A 379 -7.34 19.74 34.01
N VAL A 380 -7.75 18.55 33.56
CA VAL A 380 -7.56 17.29 34.27
C VAL A 380 -6.36 16.56 33.67
N LEU A 381 -5.34 16.32 34.49
CA LEU A 381 -4.20 15.49 34.10
C LEU A 381 -4.58 14.01 34.08
N PRO A 382 -4.03 13.21 33.15
CA PRO A 382 -4.33 11.79 33.04
C PRO A 382 -3.79 11.02 34.26
N ASN A 383 -4.37 9.85 34.57
CA ASN A 383 -3.91 9.03 35.69
C ASN A 383 -2.41 8.72 35.56
N LYS A 384 -1.69 8.86 36.68
CA LYS A 384 -0.22 8.76 36.75
C LYS A 384 0.55 9.72 35.82
N LYS A 385 -0.11 10.73 35.26
CA LYS A 385 0.48 11.65 34.27
C LYS A 385 1.00 10.91 33.04
N THR A 386 0.31 9.84 32.66
CA THR A 386 0.71 8.94 31.57
C THR A 386 -0.41 8.80 30.56
N LEU A 387 -0.05 8.86 29.28
CA LEU A 387 -0.92 8.51 28.16
C LEU A 387 -0.35 7.32 27.40
N LEU A 388 -1.25 6.45 26.96
CA LEU A 388 -0.99 5.33 26.08
C LEU A 388 -1.66 5.59 24.74
N PHE A 389 -0.91 5.42 23.66
CA PHE A 389 -1.35 5.64 22.29
C PHE A 389 -1.29 4.33 21.54
N LYS A 390 -2.35 4.02 20.79
CA LYS A 390 -2.39 2.86 19.90
C LYS A 390 -3.07 3.24 18.60
N SER A 391 -2.43 2.92 17.49
CA SER A 391 -2.94 3.15 16.14
C SER A 391 -2.62 1.95 15.24
N PRO A 392 -3.49 1.60 14.27
CA PRO A 392 -3.16 0.63 13.23
C PRO A 392 -2.15 1.17 12.19
N TYR A 393 -1.71 2.42 12.32
CA TYR A 393 -0.77 3.06 11.40
C TYR A 393 0.48 3.55 12.13
N ASP A 394 1.59 3.61 11.39
CA ASP A 394 2.79 4.33 11.84
C ASP A 394 2.49 5.83 11.94
N GLY A 395 3.07 6.48 12.96
CA GLY A 395 2.85 7.90 13.22
C GLY A 395 3.93 8.53 14.08
N GLU A 396 3.74 9.81 14.42
CA GLU A 396 4.63 10.58 15.28
C GLU A 396 3.79 11.34 16.33
N ILE A 397 4.22 11.29 17.59
CA ILE A 397 3.66 12.11 18.67
C ILE A 397 4.59 13.29 18.89
N VAL A 398 4.07 14.50 18.69
CA VAL A 398 4.76 15.76 18.92
C VAL A 398 4.29 16.35 20.24
N ILE A 399 5.20 16.39 21.22
CA ILE A 399 4.95 16.90 22.57
C ILE A 399 5.60 18.28 22.66
N ASN A 400 4.82 19.31 22.96
CA ASN A 400 5.32 20.64 23.24
C ASN A 400 5.10 20.98 24.71
N HIS A 401 6.19 21.16 25.45
CA HIS A 401 6.15 21.59 26.83
C HIS A 401 6.81 22.97 26.96
N ALA A 402 5.99 24.01 27.16
CA ALA A 402 6.46 25.40 27.30
C ALA A 402 7.47 25.85 26.23
N GLY A 403 7.27 25.43 24.97
CA GLY A 403 8.13 25.77 23.82
C GLY A 403 9.25 24.77 23.53
N ARG A 404 9.42 23.72 24.34
CA ARG A 404 10.33 22.60 24.05
C ARG A 404 9.56 21.50 23.34
N ILE A 405 10.05 21.11 22.16
CA ILE A 405 9.43 20.08 21.33
C ILE A 405 10.19 18.77 21.50
N ASP A 406 9.46 17.71 21.86
CA ASP A 406 9.90 16.32 21.83
C ASP A 406 9.06 15.53 20.82
N LYS A 407 9.65 14.49 20.22
CA LYS A 407 9.01 13.67 19.19
C LYS A 407 9.20 12.20 19.50
N ARG A 408 8.13 11.41 19.38
CA ARG A 408 8.17 9.96 19.54
C ARG A 408 7.43 9.25 18.43
N ASP A 409 8.01 8.15 17.95
CA ASP A 409 7.36 7.33 16.93
C ASP A 409 6.24 6.48 17.54
N ILE A 410 5.17 6.31 16.77
CA ILE A 410 4.17 5.26 16.96
C ILE A 410 4.41 4.23 15.87
N LYS A 411 4.53 2.96 16.26
CA LYS A 411 4.53 1.84 15.32
C LYS A 411 3.14 1.25 15.21
N ALA A 412 2.74 0.89 13.99
CA ALA A 412 1.46 0.27 13.72
C ALA A 412 1.21 -0.93 14.65
N ASP A 413 0.02 -0.95 15.25
CA ASP A 413 -0.47 -1.97 16.20
C ASP A 413 0.32 -2.11 17.52
N GLU A 414 1.35 -1.29 17.73
CA GLU A 414 2.11 -1.21 18.97
C GLU A 414 1.60 -0.06 19.87
N SER A 415 1.82 -0.20 21.17
CA SER A 415 1.45 0.82 22.14
C SER A 415 2.63 1.72 22.46
N ALA A 416 2.48 3.03 22.22
CA ALA A 416 3.44 4.04 22.62
C ALA A 416 3.01 4.68 23.94
N MET A 417 3.94 4.84 24.88
CA MET A 417 3.68 5.43 26.20
C MET A 417 4.42 6.75 26.37
N ILE A 418 3.71 7.76 26.87
CA ILE A 418 4.27 9.04 27.30
C ILE A 418 3.95 9.24 28.76
N ASP A 419 4.97 9.48 29.57
CA ASP A 419 4.88 9.78 31.00
C ASP A 419 5.29 11.22 31.30
N GLY A 420 5.11 11.63 32.55
CA GLY A 420 5.54 12.95 33.02
C GLY A 420 4.72 14.13 32.51
N ILE A 421 3.48 13.90 32.08
CA ILE A 421 2.60 14.96 31.55
C ILE A 421 2.30 15.99 32.65
N THR A 422 2.51 17.26 32.31
CA THR A 422 2.26 18.40 33.20
C THR A 422 1.41 19.44 32.50
N TYR A 423 0.89 20.40 33.28
CA TYR A 423 0.23 21.56 32.71
C TYR A 423 1.15 22.34 31.78
N ASP A 424 0.55 23.08 30.85
CA ASP A 424 1.23 23.84 29.79
C ASP A 424 1.95 22.90 28.79
N THR A 425 1.45 21.67 28.67
CA THR A 425 1.85 20.68 27.67
C THR A 425 0.77 20.55 26.61
N SER A 426 1.14 20.64 25.34
CA SER A 426 0.30 20.25 24.21
C SER A 426 0.88 19.04 23.51
N ILE A 427 0.02 18.13 23.07
CA ILE A 427 0.40 16.90 22.40
C ILE A 427 -0.39 16.82 21.09
N HIS A 428 0.31 16.58 19.99
CA HIS A 428 -0.29 16.36 18.67
C HIS A 428 0.15 14.99 18.19
N VAL A 429 -0.79 14.20 17.69
CA VAL A 429 -0.50 12.93 17.07
C VAL A 429 -0.69 13.06 15.56
N MET A 430 0.39 12.76 14.85
CA MET A 430 0.50 12.84 13.40
C MET A 430 0.49 11.42 12.83
N ILE A 431 -0.35 11.17 11.83
CA ILE A 431 -0.26 9.97 10.99
C ILE A 431 -0.02 10.47 9.57
N GLY A 432 1.12 10.11 8.97
CA GLY A 432 1.60 10.74 7.75
C GLY A 432 1.87 12.24 7.98
N LEU A 433 1.10 13.10 7.32
CA LEU A 433 1.19 14.57 7.45
C LEU A 433 -0.05 15.20 8.13
N ASP A 434 -1.00 14.38 8.58
CA ASP A 434 -2.27 14.85 9.14
C ASP A 434 -2.24 14.77 10.68
N VAL A 435 -2.74 15.82 11.35
CA VAL A 435 -2.99 15.81 12.79
C VAL A 435 -4.30 15.05 13.02
N VAL A 436 -4.22 13.83 13.56
CA VAL A 436 -5.40 12.98 13.78
C VAL A 436 -5.99 13.15 15.18
N TRP A 437 -5.18 13.60 16.13
CA TRP A 437 -5.60 13.83 17.52
C TRP A 437 -4.69 14.87 18.18
N GLN A 438 -5.27 15.72 19.02
CA GLN A 438 -4.50 16.71 19.77
C GLN A 438 -5.14 17.02 21.12
N ILE A 439 -4.31 17.31 22.12
CA ILE A 439 -4.77 17.76 23.44
C ILE A 439 -3.87 18.87 24.00
N GLU A 440 -4.46 19.77 24.77
CA GLU A 440 -3.77 20.79 25.54
C GLU A 440 -4.16 20.73 27.02
N PHE A 441 -3.17 20.60 27.91
CA PHE A 441 -3.38 20.56 29.35
C PHE A 441 -3.19 21.95 29.97
N LYS A 442 -4.30 22.66 30.23
CA LYS A 442 -4.28 24.02 30.80
C LYS A 442 -4.49 24.00 32.30
N ARG A 443 -3.91 24.96 33.02
CA ARG A 443 -4.29 25.17 34.42
C ARG A 443 -5.68 25.80 34.47
N GLN A 444 -6.54 25.29 35.34
CA GLN A 444 -7.77 25.97 35.68
C GLN A 444 -7.42 27.35 36.26
N VAL A 445 -7.71 28.42 35.52
CA VAL A 445 -7.66 29.77 36.09
C VAL A 445 -8.87 29.83 37.02
N SER A 446 -8.65 29.57 38.31
CA SER A 446 -9.69 29.70 39.33
C SER A 446 -10.43 31.02 39.12
N ALA A 447 -11.75 30.94 38.93
CA ALA A 447 -12.62 32.08 38.77
C ALA A 447 -12.59 32.92 40.07
N VAL A 448 -11.65 33.86 40.16
CA VAL A 448 -11.61 34.90 41.21
C VAL A 448 -12.57 36.06 40.85
N SER A 449 -13.34 35.94 39.77
CA SER A 449 -14.09 37.03 39.16
C SER A 449 -15.47 37.33 39.77
N SER A 450 -15.86 36.78 40.94
CA SER A 450 -17.17 37.12 41.54
C SER A 450 -17.14 38.27 42.56
N ASN A 451 -16.00 38.58 43.19
CA ASN A 451 -15.94 39.57 44.29
C ASN A 451 -15.14 40.85 43.98
N GLU A 452 -14.63 41.03 42.76
CA GLU A 452 -13.79 42.20 42.44
C GLU A 452 -14.53 43.54 42.64
N MET A 453 -15.81 43.60 42.23
CA MET A 453 -16.59 44.83 42.34
C MET A 453 -16.91 45.18 43.81
N GLU A 454 -17.15 44.18 44.66
CA GLU A 454 -17.34 44.38 46.11
C GLU A 454 -16.05 44.86 46.78
N ILE A 455 -14.91 44.25 46.43
CA ILE A 455 -13.59 44.65 46.90
C ILE A 455 -13.29 46.10 46.49
N LEU A 456 -13.59 46.45 45.24
CA LEU A 456 -13.38 47.81 44.75
C LEU A 456 -14.26 48.83 45.48
N ASP A 457 -15.53 48.50 45.70
CA ASP A 457 -16.46 49.37 46.42
C ASP A 457 -16.00 49.62 47.86
N GLU A 458 -15.56 48.57 48.57
CA GLU A 458 -14.96 48.71 49.89
C GLU A 458 -13.73 49.61 49.86
N LEU A 459 -12.79 49.38 48.92
CA LEU A 459 -11.56 50.17 48.83
C LEU A 459 -11.81 51.67 48.58
N ILE A 460 -12.86 52.01 47.82
CA ILE A 460 -13.26 53.40 47.55
C ILE A 460 -13.88 54.03 48.81
N HIS A 461 -14.75 53.31 49.51
CA HIS A 461 -15.57 53.84 50.60
C HIS A 461 -14.92 53.75 51.99
N MET A 462 -13.78 53.09 52.14
CA MET A 462 -13.08 52.99 53.43
C MET A 462 -12.82 54.37 54.08
N PRO A 463 -13.02 54.51 55.40
CA PRO A 463 -12.79 55.76 56.11
C PRO A 463 -11.28 56.00 56.35
N GLY A 464 -10.89 57.26 56.57
CA GLY A 464 -9.54 57.60 57.02
C GLY A 464 -8.84 58.72 56.24
N PRO A 465 -7.72 59.24 56.77
CA PRO A 465 -6.97 60.31 56.14
C PRO A 465 -6.34 59.86 54.81
N SER A 466 -6.22 60.79 53.86
CA SER A 466 -5.47 60.58 52.62
C SER A 466 -3.99 60.76 52.89
N ILE A 467 -3.19 59.77 52.53
CA ILE A 467 -1.73 59.78 52.61
C ILE A 467 -1.12 59.97 51.21
N PRO A 468 0.11 60.51 51.10
CA PRO A 468 0.88 60.48 49.86
C PRO A 468 1.05 59.04 49.37
N VAL A 469 1.06 58.84 48.06
CA VAL A 469 1.20 57.50 47.45
C VAL A 469 2.48 56.82 47.94
N PRO A 470 2.38 55.68 48.66
CA PRO A 470 3.54 54.94 49.11
C PRO A 470 4.27 54.28 47.92
N HIS A 471 5.60 54.24 47.96
CA HIS A 471 6.43 53.62 46.90
C HIS A 471 6.03 52.16 46.62
N ALA A 472 5.65 51.40 47.64
CA ALA A 472 5.25 50.00 47.50
C ALA A 472 3.90 49.80 46.79
N LEU A 473 3.11 50.85 46.54
CA LEU A 473 1.84 50.74 45.83
C LEU A 473 2.01 50.29 44.37
N SER A 474 3.11 50.68 43.72
CA SER A 474 3.45 50.20 42.37
C SER A 474 3.75 48.70 42.33
N ASN A 475 4.36 48.15 43.38
CA ASN A 475 4.61 46.72 43.49
C ASN A 475 3.31 45.94 43.74
N ILE A 476 2.40 46.50 44.54
CA ILE A 476 1.07 45.92 44.77
C ILE A 476 0.27 45.91 43.45
N LEU A 477 0.33 46.98 42.65
CA LEU A 477 -0.31 47.03 41.33
C LEU A 477 0.14 45.87 40.42
N LEU A 478 1.43 45.52 40.45
CA LEU A 478 1.97 44.42 39.63
C LEU A 478 1.46 43.05 40.08
N GLY A 479 1.35 42.79 41.38
CA GLY A 479 0.84 41.50 41.87
C GLY A 479 -0.68 41.36 41.91
N MET A 480 -1.42 42.43 41.64
CA MET A 480 -2.89 42.45 41.59
C MET A 480 -3.43 42.20 40.17
N SER A 481 -2.65 41.60 39.26
CA SER A 481 -2.99 41.45 37.84
C SER A 481 -4.28 40.65 37.57
N CYS A 482 -4.73 39.84 38.53
CA CYS A 482 -6.00 39.13 38.51
C CYS A 482 -7.24 39.99 38.86
N TYR A 483 -7.05 41.28 39.24
CA TYR A 483 -8.11 42.25 39.54
C TYR A 483 -7.96 43.52 38.66
N PRO A 484 -8.47 43.52 37.41
CA PRO A 484 -8.34 44.63 36.47
C PRO A 484 -8.91 45.98 36.96
N GLN A 485 -10.07 45.99 37.60
CA GLN A 485 -10.73 47.21 38.08
C GLN A 485 -10.04 47.78 39.31
N VAL A 486 -9.58 46.93 40.22
CA VAL A 486 -8.73 47.35 41.35
C VAL A 486 -7.42 47.94 40.83
N CYS A 487 -6.80 47.32 39.83
CA CYS A 487 -5.60 47.85 39.17
C CYS A 487 -5.84 49.23 38.54
N LEU A 488 -6.97 49.43 37.85
CA LEU A 488 -7.34 50.72 37.27
C LEU A 488 -7.52 51.79 38.37
N TRP A 489 -8.14 51.43 39.48
CA TRP A 489 -8.29 52.32 40.62
C TRP A 489 -6.94 52.70 41.26
N ILE A 490 -6.04 51.73 41.48
CA ILE A 490 -4.69 51.98 42.00
C ILE A 490 -3.93 52.94 41.08
N ARG A 491 -4.00 52.76 39.76
CA ARG A 491 -3.38 53.68 38.78
C ARG A 491 -3.93 55.11 38.90
N ARG A 492 -5.24 55.26 39.16
CA ARG A 492 -5.84 56.58 39.42
C ARG A 492 -5.32 57.21 40.72
N CYS A 493 -5.17 56.44 41.79
CA CYS A 493 -4.56 56.92 43.04
C CYS A 493 -3.11 57.35 42.84
N ILE A 494 -2.30 56.56 42.12
CA ILE A 494 -0.91 56.91 41.77
C ILE A 494 -0.88 58.22 40.99
N LYS A 495 -1.72 58.36 39.96
CA LYS A 495 -1.81 59.59 39.15
C LYS A 495 -2.27 60.81 39.96
N LYS A 496 -3.18 60.60 40.92
CA LYS A 496 -3.68 61.66 41.82
C LYS A 496 -2.65 62.04 42.91
N GLY A 497 -1.66 61.19 43.17
CA GLY A 497 -0.63 61.41 44.18
C GLY A 497 -1.08 61.13 45.63
N SER A 498 -2.31 60.62 45.83
CA SER A 498 -2.82 60.28 47.17
C SER A 498 -3.72 59.04 47.19
N ILE A 499 -3.74 58.35 48.33
CA ILE A 499 -4.58 57.17 48.63
C ILE A 499 -5.06 57.24 50.08
N LYS A 500 -6.25 56.71 50.40
CA LYS A 500 -6.69 56.58 51.80
C LYS A 500 -5.84 55.54 52.54
N GLU A 501 -5.39 55.87 53.74
CA GLU A 501 -4.48 54.98 54.51
C GLU A 501 -5.08 53.59 54.74
N GLN A 502 -6.36 53.51 55.09
CA GLN A 502 -7.01 52.21 55.32
C GLN A 502 -7.11 51.37 54.04
N SER A 503 -7.45 51.99 52.90
CA SER A 503 -7.48 51.30 51.61
C SER A 503 -6.11 50.75 51.24
N TYR A 504 -5.04 51.51 51.52
CA TYR A 504 -3.67 51.05 51.33
C TYR A 504 -3.32 49.85 52.23
N ARG A 505 -3.68 49.87 53.51
CA ARG A 505 -3.43 48.74 54.43
C ARG A 505 -4.20 47.48 54.01
N LYS A 506 -5.44 47.62 53.53
CA LYS A 506 -6.22 46.49 53.02
C LYS A 506 -5.60 45.90 51.75
N LEU A 507 -5.14 46.75 50.84
CA LEU A 507 -4.36 46.32 49.67
C LEU A 507 -3.07 45.57 50.07
N GLN A 508 -2.33 46.05 51.07
CA GLN A 508 -1.14 45.35 51.58
C GLN A 508 -1.50 43.96 52.14
N HIS A 509 -2.59 43.87 52.90
CA HIS A 509 -3.05 42.59 53.44
C HIS A 509 -3.42 41.60 52.33
N MET A 510 -4.21 42.05 51.36
CA MET A 510 -4.61 41.24 50.20
C MET A 510 -3.40 40.79 49.38
N TYR A 511 -2.45 41.69 49.14
CA TYR A 511 -1.22 41.38 48.42
C TYR A 511 -0.38 40.32 49.15
N ARG A 512 -0.27 40.41 50.47
CA ARG A 512 0.44 39.41 51.29
C ARG A 512 -0.28 38.07 51.30
N SER A 513 -1.61 38.03 51.36
CA SER A 513 -2.37 36.77 51.31
C SER A 513 -2.24 36.06 49.96
N MET A 514 -2.11 36.81 48.85
CA MET A 514 -1.87 36.22 47.54
C MET A 514 -0.49 35.55 47.44
N HIS A 515 0.52 36.12 48.09
CA HIS A 515 1.89 35.59 48.07
C HIS A 515 2.18 34.50 49.12
N MET A 516 1.36 34.35 50.16
CA MET A 516 1.48 33.27 51.17
C MET A 516 0.96 31.91 50.70
N ASN A 517 0.19 31.85 49.60
CA ASN A 517 -0.30 30.61 48.98
C ASN A 517 0.65 30.04 47.91
N GLN A 518 1.86 30.57 47.77
CA GLN A 518 2.92 29.94 46.99
C GLN A 518 3.78 29.07 47.91
N PRO A 519 3.94 27.75 47.65
CA PRO A 519 4.82 26.92 48.45
C PRO A 519 6.25 27.47 48.32
N ILE A 520 6.85 27.76 49.47
CA ILE A 520 8.25 28.15 49.61
C ILE A 520 9.09 27.03 48.99
N ARG A 521 9.79 27.32 47.89
CA ARG A 521 10.88 26.46 47.41
C ARG A 521 12.02 26.59 48.41
N PRO A 522 12.48 25.51 49.08
CA PRO A 522 13.76 25.56 49.75
C PRO A 522 14.86 25.66 48.69
N TYR A 523 15.88 26.46 49.01
CA TYR A 523 17.06 26.73 48.21
C TYR A 523 17.81 25.47 47.76
#